data_AF-A0A850MIN5-F1
#
_entry.id   AF-A0A850MIN5-F1
#
_cell.length_a   1.000
_cell.length_b   1.000
_cell.length_c   1.000
_cell.angle_alpha   90.00
_cell.angle_beta   90.00
_cell.angle_gamma   90.00
#
_symmetry.space_group_name_H-M   'P 1'
#
loop_
_entity.id
_entity.type
_entity.pdbx_description
1 polymer ?
#
loop_
_entity_poly.entity_id
_entity_poly.type
_entity_poly.pdbx_seq_one_letter_code
_entity_poly.pdbx_strand_id
1 'polypeptide(L)'
;EVNCVGTRNVVELAIKHKMKILHASTCSLYGAENCSLDSPLTEESHIFPIDFYGQTKYQQERFVTELAENYCIFRVATAYGLSPRMRYDLVLNTFAAKAANNVQLTIFGGTQYRPFIHVRDIARAYIYALENDLEGIYNLASQNLMILEVATILKNLYEIKFEITELIYDPRNYIADNKKLLATGFEFNWSVEKGIREMVENSQGIDYRERSYHNKKLMELLQIDESKILITGGTGRLGSACKKIMPHAQYPPRSELDIQKNDTIINYFETQKVEKVIHLAAMTGIPECENNKAEAYDVNVNGTRRLLKAASKSGNVKHFIYVSTACVFPGNDVNSIENEDNTPDPKNYYSLTKLMAEEIVKTYNSPHMKVTIVRTNFSSMPWPYPKAFTDRYGTYLFPQGVAKGLKDVMIYKLDNLIIHICGDRKISMYEYAKAGGSSVEPMTLDAYKGPPLTVNMSLTSKYWKLYKLEDSDYNDSL
;
A
#
# COMPACT_ATOMS: atom_id res chain seq x y z
N GLU A 1 5.67 3.94 -6.90
CA GLU A 1 6.71 4.19 -7.92
C GLU A 1 8.13 3.79 -7.47
N VAL A 2 8.88 4.60 -6.71
CA VAL A 2 10.31 4.31 -6.39
C VAL A 2 10.49 2.98 -5.66
N ASN A 3 9.77 2.77 -4.55
CA ASN A 3 10.01 1.58 -3.75
C ASN A 3 9.54 0.30 -4.46
N CYS A 4 8.24 0.17 -4.77
CA CYS A 4 7.71 -1.09 -5.30
C CYS A 4 8.06 -1.32 -6.79
N VAL A 5 7.66 -0.41 -7.68
CA VAL A 5 7.85 -0.55 -9.13
C VAL A 5 9.33 -0.49 -9.50
N GLY A 6 10.07 0.46 -8.92
CA GLY A 6 11.51 0.58 -9.14
C GLY A 6 12.27 -0.68 -8.75
N THR A 7 12.01 -1.24 -7.56
CA THR A 7 12.64 -2.49 -7.14
C THR A 7 12.26 -3.65 -8.06
N ARG A 8 10.98 -3.81 -8.40
CA ARG A 8 10.56 -4.89 -9.30
C ARG A 8 11.29 -4.84 -10.65
N ASN A 9 11.38 -3.66 -11.26
CA ASN A 9 12.09 -3.49 -12.53
C ASN A 9 13.58 -3.90 -12.42
N VAL A 10 14.25 -3.52 -11.32
CA VAL A 10 15.65 -3.89 -11.07
C VAL A 10 15.79 -5.39 -10.84
N VAL A 11 14.87 -6.00 -10.08
CA VAL A 11 14.87 -7.44 -9.80
C VAL A 11 14.67 -8.25 -11.09
N GLU A 12 13.70 -7.89 -11.92
CA GLU A 12 13.45 -8.56 -13.20
C GLU A 12 14.67 -8.48 -14.14
N LEU A 13 15.36 -7.33 -14.18
CA LEU A 13 16.59 -7.16 -14.94
C LEU A 13 17.74 -7.98 -14.35
N ALA A 14 17.93 -7.96 -13.03
CA ALA A 14 18.98 -8.73 -12.37
C ALA A 14 18.83 -10.23 -12.64
N ILE A 15 17.61 -10.77 -12.55
CA ILE A 15 17.31 -12.18 -12.87
C ILE A 15 17.65 -12.49 -14.33
N LYS A 16 17.20 -11.64 -15.27
CA LYS A 16 17.50 -11.80 -16.71
C LYS A 16 19.00 -11.88 -16.98
N HIS A 17 19.79 -11.13 -16.22
CA HIS A 17 21.25 -11.09 -16.35
C HIS A 17 22.00 -11.97 -15.35
N LYS A 18 21.29 -12.81 -14.58
CA LYS A 18 21.86 -13.72 -13.56
C LYS A 18 22.76 -13.00 -12.55
N MET A 19 22.35 -11.81 -12.13
CA MET A 19 23.07 -11.00 -11.14
C MET A 19 22.59 -11.29 -9.72
N LYS A 20 23.50 -11.29 -8.76
CA LYS A 20 23.17 -11.29 -7.33
C LYS A 20 22.48 -9.99 -6.93
N ILE A 21 21.43 -10.10 -6.12
CA ILE A 21 20.69 -8.94 -5.62
C ILE A 21 21.07 -8.67 -4.16
N LEU A 22 21.63 -7.50 -3.89
CA LEU A 22 21.76 -6.99 -2.53
C LEU A 22 20.69 -5.94 -2.27
N HIS A 23 19.80 -6.20 -1.31
CA HIS A 23 18.63 -5.36 -1.06
C HIS A 23 18.62 -4.70 0.31
N ALA A 24 18.38 -3.38 0.32
CA ALA A 24 18.20 -2.58 1.53
C ALA A 24 16.75 -2.61 2.01
N SER A 25 16.44 -3.57 2.87
CA SER A 25 15.19 -3.62 3.66
C SER A 25 15.34 -2.81 4.95
N THR A 26 14.44 -2.98 5.92
CA THR A 26 14.46 -2.22 7.19
C THR A 26 13.91 -3.01 8.37
N CYS A 27 14.40 -2.73 9.58
CA CYS A 27 13.79 -3.26 10.80
C CYS A 27 12.37 -2.70 11.07
N SER A 28 11.95 -1.62 10.40
CA SER A 28 10.58 -1.11 10.54
C SER A 28 9.49 -2.09 10.07
N LEU A 29 9.88 -3.17 9.38
CA LEU A 29 9.00 -4.29 9.04
C LEU A 29 8.40 -4.96 10.27
N TYR A 30 9.12 -4.99 11.39
CA TYR A 30 8.66 -5.66 12.60
C TYR A 30 7.54 -4.90 13.34
N GLY A 31 7.35 -3.61 13.06
CA GLY A 31 6.28 -2.83 13.69
C GLY A 31 6.48 -2.56 15.18
N ALA A 32 5.50 -2.94 15.99
CA ALA A 32 5.42 -2.72 17.44
C ALA A 32 5.16 -4.05 18.16
N GLU A 33 5.99 -5.05 17.87
CA GLU A 33 5.92 -6.32 18.58
C GLU A 33 6.42 -6.19 20.02
N ASN A 34 5.85 -6.99 20.93
CA ASN A 34 6.33 -7.11 22.30
C ASN A 34 7.68 -7.85 22.31
N CYS A 35 8.76 -7.12 22.06
CA CYS A 35 10.13 -7.63 22.20
C CYS A 35 10.77 -7.16 23.51
N SER A 36 11.77 -7.90 23.98
CA SER A 36 12.64 -7.52 25.10
C SER A 36 14.09 -7.82 24.77
N LEU A 37 15.03 -7.39 25.62
CA LEU A 37 16.44 -7.76 25.46
C LEU A 37 16.65 -9.29 25.55
N ASP A 38 15.80 -9.99 26.30
CA ASP A 38 15.81 -11.46 26.42
C ASP A 38 15.13 -12.16 25.25
N SER A 39 14.30 -11.45 24.49
CA SER A 39 13.60 -11.96 23.31
C SER A 39 13.67 -10.93 22.16
N PRO A 40 14.87 -10.72 21.58
CA PRO A 40 15.05 -9.83 20.44
C PRO A 40 14.46 -10.44 19.17
N LEU A 41 14.10 -9.58 18.23
CA LEU A 41 13.49 -9.96 16.95
C LEU A 41 14.56 -10.50 15.99
N THR A 42 14.26 -11.64 15.40
CA THR A 42 15.13 -12.35 14.43
C THR A 42 14.58 -12.17 13.02
N GLU A 43 15.30 -12.65 12.02
CA GLU A 43 14.84 -12.57 10.62
C GLU A 43 13.58 -13.43 10.36
N GLU A 44 13.33 -14.42 11.22
CA GLU A 44 12.13 -15.28 11.22
C GLU A 44 10.98 -14.71 12.05
N SER A 45 11.19 -13.60 12.77
CA SER A 45 10.12 -12.93 13.52
C SER A 45 9.03 -12.43 12.57
N HIS A 46 7.81 -12.32 13.12
CA HIS A 46 6.66 -11.92 12.35
C HIS A 46 6.79 -10.45 11.87
N ILE A 47 6.25 -10.20 10.67
CA ILE A 47 6.37 -8.92 9.97
C ILE A 47 5.02 -8.23 10.02
N PHE A 48 4.97 -7.08 10.69
CA PHE A 48 3.77 -6.27 10.85
C PHE A 48 4.07 -4.78 10.68
N PRO A 49 4.35 -4.31 9.44
CA PRO A 49 4.69 -2.92 9.20
C PRO A 49 3.49 -2.01 9.51
N ILE A 50 3.69 -1.06 10.43
CA ILE A 50 2.63 -0.16 10.92
C ILE A 50 2.42 1.01 9.97
N ASP A 51 3.48 1.50 9.32
CA ASP A 51 3.42 2.65 8.44
C ASP A 51 3.54 2.26 6.95
N PHE A 52 3.13 3.20 6.10
CA PHE A 52 3.18 3.08 4.65
C PHE A 52 4.59 2.77 4.13
N TYR A 53 5.62 3.36 4.72
CA TYR A 53 7.00 3.12 4.33
C TYR A 53 7.38 1.64 4.59
N GLY A 54 7.06 1.12 5.78
CA GLY A 54 7.26 -0.27 6.16
C GLY A 54 6.52 -1.22 5.22
N GLN A 55 5.28 -0.92 4.83
CA GLN A 55 4.52 -1.72 3.87
C GLN A 55 5.22 -1.76 2.50
N THR A 56 5.70 -0.63 2.00
CA THR A 56 6.44 -0.61 0.72
C THR A 56 7.74 -1.40 0.81
N LYS A 57 8.46 -1.32 1.93
CA LYS A 57 9.70 -2.09 2.16
C LYS A 57 9.43 -3.59 2.27
N TYR A 58 8.32 -3.97 2.90
CA TYR A 58 7.90 -5.36 2.91
C TYR A 58 7.58 -5.87 1.50
N GLN A 59 6.86 -5.09 0.69
CA GLN A 59 6.58 -5.46 -0.69
C GLN A 59 7.86 -5.58 -1.53
N GLN A 60 8.87 -4.73 -1.31
CA GLN A 60 10.19 -4.88 -1.94
C GLN A 60 10.85 -6.20 -1.55
N GLU A 61 10.84 -6.54 -0.26
CA GLU A 61 11.41 -7.80 0.23
C GLU A 61 10.74 -9.00 -0.43
N ARG A 62 9.41 -8.99 -0.56
CA ARG A 62 8.65 -10.02 -1.29
C ARG A 62 9.03 -10.11 -2.77
N PHE A 63 9.20 -9.00 -3.47
CA PHE A 63 9.65 -9.07 -4.87
C PHE A 63 11.02 -9.72 -5.00
N VAL A 64 11.94 -9.45 -4.08
CA VAL A 64 13.27 -10.08 -4.11
C VAL A 64 13.16 -11.57 -3.78
N THR A 65 12.47 -11.94 -2.69
CA THR A 65 12.42 -13.34 -2.22
C THR A 65 11.54 -14.25 -3.08
N GLU A 66 10.53 -13.72 -3.77
CA GLU A 66 9.67 -14.51 -4.64
C GLU A 66 10.21 -14.68 -6.06
N LEU A 67 11.04 -13.74 -6.54
CA LEU A 67 11.48 -13.71 -7.94
C LEU A 67 12.95 -14.12 -8.11
N ALA A 68 13.83 -13.85 -7.15
CA ALA A 68 15.26 -14.10 -7.26
C ALA A 68 15.69 -15.30 -6.42
N GLU A 69 16.62 -16.10 -6.95
CA GLU A 69 17.23 -17.23 -6.23
C GLU A 69 18.51 -16.82 -5.48
N ASN A 70 19.31 -15.90 -6.05
CA ASN A 70 20.54 -15.41 -5.43
C ASN A 70 20.37 -13.97 -4.93
N TYR A 71 20.13 -13.84 -3.63
CA TYR A 71 19.95 -12.56 -2.97
C TYR A 71 20.54 -12.52 -1.56
N CYS A 72 20.89 -11.32 -1.12
CA CYS A 72 21.08 -11.01 0.30
C CYS A 72 20.32 -9.73 0.65
N ILE A 73 19.54 -9.81 1.73
CA ILE A 73 18.68 -8.72 2.20
C ILE A 73 19.15 -8.29 3.57
N PHE A 74 19.47 -7.01 3.74
CA PHE A 74 19.72 -6.43 5.04
C PHE A 74 18.48 -5.69 5.54
N ARG A 75 17.91 -6.13 6.66
CA ARG A 75 16.93 -5.36 7.42
C ARG A 75 17.68 -4.34 8.26
N VAL A 76 17.87 -3.17 7.67
CA VAL A 76 18.69 -2.09 8.25
C VAL A 76 17.97 -1.41 9.41
N ALA A 77 18.68 -1.25 10.52
CA ALA A 77 18.25 -0.52 11.70
C ALA A 77 18.15 1.02 11.47
N THR A 78 17.90 1.78 12.54
CA THR A 78 17.85 3.25 12.47
C THR A 78 19.24 3.78 12.11
N ALA A 79 19.41 4.23 10.87
CA ALA A 79 20.69 4.70 10.36
C ALA A 79 21.12 6.03 11.00
N TYR A 80 22.41 6.17 11.29
CA TYR A 80 23.03 7.42 11.74
C TYR A 80 24.42 7.61 11.14
N GLY A 81 24.94 8.84 11.21
CA GLY A 81 26.28 9.18 10.72
C GLY A 81 26.27 10.08 9.48
N LEU A 82 27.43 10.62 9.13
CA LEU A 82 27.58 11.58 8.03
C LEU A 82 27.35 10.93 6.67
N SER A 83 26.62 11.64 5.81
CA SER A 83 26.24 11.21 4.47
C SER A 83 26.21 12.42 3.53
N PRO A 84 26.54 12.26 2.23
CA PRO A 84 26.36 13.31 1.22
C PRO A 84 24.92 13.87 1.20
N ARG A 85 23.94 13.04 1.55
CA ARG A 85 22.56 13.45 1.79
C ARG A 85 22.19 13.17 3.24
N MET A 86 22.26 14.21 4.06
CA MET A 86 21.89 14.12 5.47
C MET A 86 20.39 13.95 5.67
N ARG A 87 20.05 13.27 6.76
CA ARG A 87 18.68 13.07 7.24
C ARG A 87 18.61 13.44 8.70
N TYR A 88 18.23 14.70 8.97
CA TYR A 88 18.05 15.23 10.31
C TYR A 88 16.62 15.01 10.85
N ASP A 89 15.83 14.19 10.16
CA ASP A 89 14.53 13.66 10.59
C ASP A 89 14.64 12.32 11.34
N LEU A 90 15.86 11.80 11.53
CA LEU A 90 16.15 10.58 12.31
C LEU A 90 16.68 10.93 13.70
N VAL A 91 16.18 10.26 14.74
CA VAL A 91 16.38 10.62 16.16
C VAL A 91 17.83 10.98 16.51
N LEU A 92 18.79 10.08 16.28
CA LEU A 92 20.19 10.30 16.66
C LEU A 92 20.80 11.48 15.88
N ASN A 93 20.51 11.58 14.58
CA ASN A 93 21.00 12.67 13.75
C ASN A 93 20.42 14.02 14.20
N THR A 94 19.13 14.08 14.53
CA THR A 94 18.49 15.27 15.09
C THR A 94 19.12 15.66 16.42
N PHE A 95 19.39 14.69 17.30
CA PHE A 95 19.99 14.94 18.61
C PHE A 95 21.40 15.49 18.47
N ALA A 96 22.23 14.88 17.63
CA ALA A 96 23.58 15.35 17.36
C ALA A 96 23.58 16.76 16.72
N ALA A 97 22.69 17.04 15.77
CA ALA A 97 22.57 18.37 15.17
C ALA A 97 22.13 19.44 16.18
N LYS A 98 21.17 19.12 17.06
CA LYS A 98 20.76 20.02 18.14
C LYS A 98 21.90 20.30 19.11
N ALA A 99 22.66 19.27 19.49
CA ALA A 99 23.85 19.44 20.33
C ALA A 99 24.91 20.32 19.69
N ALA A 100 25.23 20.08 18.41
CA ALA A 100 26.20 20.88 17.66
C ALA A 100 25.82 22.37 17.59
N ASN A 101 24.53 22.70 17.70
CA ASN A 101 24.00 24.06 17.58
C ASN A 101 23.48 24.61 18.92
N ASN A 102 23.85 24.00 20.06
CA ASN A 102 23.45 24.42 21.40
C ASN A 102 21.92 24.57 21.58
N VAL A 103 21.14 23.74 20.88
CA VAL A 103 19.68 23.71 20.97
C VAL A 103 19.26 22.69 22.01
N GLN A 104 18.33 23.05 22.89
CA GLN A 104 17.74 22.15 23.87
C GLN A 104 17.10 20.92 23.18
N LEU A 105 17.38 19.73 23.73
CA LEU A 105 16.72 18.50 23.29
C LEU A 105 15.35 18.38 23.95
N THR A 106 14.38 17.96 23.15
CA THR A 106 13.06 17.52 23.63
C THR A 106 12.97 16.04 23.30
N ILE A 107 12.82 15.21 24.33
CA ILE A 107 12.72 13.76 24.21
C ILE A 107 11.25 13.40 24.41
N PHE A 108 10.62 12.87 23.36
CA PHE A 108 9.24 12.39 23.41
C PHE A 108 9.24 10.93 23.89
N GLY A 109 8.71 10.69 25.09
CA GLY A 109 8.87 9.41 25.78
C GLY A 109 10.31 9.21 26.28
N GLY A 110 10.92 8.08 25.97
CA GLY A 110 12.34 7.82 26.24
C GLY A 110 12.68 6.34 26.43
N THR A 111 11.70 5.53 26.87
CA THR A 111 11.86 4.10 27.20
C THR A 111 11.67 3.16 26.01
N GLN A 112 11.30 3.68 24.85
CA GLN A 112 11.17 2.90 23.62
C GLN A 112 12.54 2.51 23.08
N TYR A 113 12.72 1.23 22.75
CA TYR A 113 13.94 0.71 22.15
C TYR A 113 13.99 0.99 20.66
N ARG A 114 15.19 1.30 20.17
CA ARG A 114 15.53 1.37 18.75
C ARG A 114 16.84 0.65 18.50
N PRO A 115 16.94 -0.16 17.43
CA PRO A 115 18.22 -0.56 16.91
C PRO A 115 18.84 0.62 16.15
N PHE A 116 20.14 0.79 16.27
CA PHE A 116 20.94 1.82 15.60
C PHE A 116 22.06 1.19 14.79
N ILE A 117 22.37 1.77 13.63
CA ILE A 117 23.49 1.35 12.78
C ILE A 117 24.15 2.55 12.09
N HIS A 118 25.47 2.59 12.09
CA HIS A 118 26.20 3.65 11.43
C HIS A 118 26.24 3.43 9.90
N VAL A 119 26.10 4.50 9.11
CA VAL A 119 26.10 4.42 7.64
C VAL A 119 27.35 3.77 7.04
N ARG A 120 28.51 3.89 7.69
CA ARG A 120 29.74 3.20 7.25
C ARG A 120 29.68 1.69 7.50
N ASP A 121 29.08 1.26 8.60
CA ASP A 121 28.89 -0.18 8.85
C ASP A 121 27.80 -0.77 7.95
N ILE A 122 26.80 0.03 7.54
CA ILE A 122 25.89 -0.35 6.46
C ILE A 122 26.70 -0.65 5.20
N ALA A 123 27.50 0.30 4.71
CA ALA A 123 28.29 0.12 3.49
C ALA A 123 29.24 -1.09 3.58
N ARG A 124 29.91 -1.28 4.73
CA ARG A 124 30.76 -2.46 4.98
C ARG A 124 30.01 -3.77 4.89
N ALA A 125 28.77 -3.85 5.40
CA ALA A 125 27.98 -5.07 5.33
C ALA A 125 27.66 -5.48 3.88
N TYR A 126 27.38 -4.51 3.00
CA TYR A 126 27.17 -4.81 1.57
C TYR A 126 28.45 -5.29 0.88
N ILE A 127 29.60 -4.67 1.16
CA ILE A 127 30.88 -5.13 0.63
C ILE A 127 31.17 -6.54 1.12
N TYR A 128 31.03 -6.77 2.43
CA TYR A 128 31.22 -8.07 3.05
C TYR A 128 30.31 -9.16 2.45
N ALA A 129 29.05 -8.83 2.17
CA ALA A 129 28.10 -9.74 1.53
C ALA A 129 28.48 -10.12 0.08
N LEU A 130 29.14 -9.22 -0.65
CA LEU A 130 29.70 -9.53 -1.97
C LEU A 130 30.93 -10.41 -1.85
N GLU A 131 31.87 -10.06 -0.97
CA GLU A 131 33.16 -10.75 -0.83
C GLU A 131 33.02 -12.17 -0.27
N ASN A 132 32.03 -12.40 0.59
CA ASN A 132 31.78 -13.69 1.25
C ASN A 132 30.57 -14.44 0.68
N ASP A 133 30.04 -13.95 -0.45
CA ASP A 133 28.88 -14.51 -1.14
C ASP A 133 27.68 -14.83 -0.21
N LEU A 134 27.37 -13.93 0.74
CA LEU A 134 26.28 -14.15 1.69
C LEU A 134 24.92 -14.28 1.00
N GLU A 135 24.06 -15.17 1.48
CA GLU A 135 22.71 -15.38 0.96
C GLU A 135 21.65 -15.35 2.06
N GLY A 136 20.45 -14.89 1.72
CA GLY A 136 19.32 -14.82 2.64
C GLY A 136 19.15 -13.47 3.32
N ILE A 137 18.37 -13.46 4.41
CA ILE A 137 17.98 -12.24 5.11
C ILE A 137 18.78 -12.10 6.41
N TYR A 138 19.28 -10.90 6.68
CA TYR A 138 20.05 -10.56 7.88
C TYR A 138 19.56 -9.25 8.50
N ASN A 139 19.40 -9.23 9.82
CA ASN A 139 19.31 -7.99 10.58
C ASN A 139 20.66 -7.25 10.53
N LEU A 140 20.59 -5.92 10.44
CA LEU A 140 21.77 -5.08 10.42
C LEU A 140 21.60 -3.93 11.43
N ALA A 141 21.84 -4.26 12.69
CA ALA A 141 21.70 -3.39 13.86
C ALA A 141 22.96 -3.46 14.73
N SER A 142 23.73 -2.38 14.87
CA SER A 142 24.94 -2.44 15.70
C SER A 142 24.61 -2.42 17.21
N GLN A 143 23.68 -1.57 17.63
CA GLN A 143 23.34 -1.40 19.05
C GLN A 143 21.83 -1.22 19.22
N ASN A 144 21.26 -1.90 20.21
CA ASN A 144 19.87 -1.69 20.63
C ASN A 144 19.87 -0.79 21.87
N LEU A 145 19.31 0.41 21.75
CA LEU A 145 19.30 1.40 22.83
C LEU A 145 17.90 2.02 22.95
N MET A 146 17.52 2.37 24.17
CA MET A 146 16.43 3.29 24.43
C MET A 146 16.81 4.70 23.98
N ILE A 147 15.82 5.50 23.59
CA ILE A 147 16.05 6.90 23.22
C ILE A 147 16.69 7.70 24.36
N LEU A 148 16.33 7.40 25.61
CA LEU A 148 16.91 8.03 26.79
C LEU A 148 18.39 7.67 26.98
N GLU A 149 18.80 6.45 26.61
CA GLU A 149 20.21 6.06 26.66
C GLU A 149 21.04 6.85 25.65
N VAL A 150 20.53 7.06 24.43
CA VAL A 150 21.18 7.90 23.41
C VAL A 150 21.33 9.34 23.92
N ALA A 151 20.28 9.91 24.54
CA ALA A 151 20.36 11.25 25.13
C ALA A 151 21.35 11.34 26.30
N THR A 152 21.45 10.27 27.10
CA THR A 152 22.39 10.18 28.22
C THR A 152 23.84 10.13 27.72
N ILE A 153 24.12 9.35 26.67
CA ILE A 153 25.43 9.34 26.00
C ILE A 153 25.77 10.76 25.55
N LEU A 154 24.84 11.45 24.88
CA LEU A 154 25.07 12.82 24.40
C LEU A 154 25.37 13.80 25.54
N LYS A 155 24.66 13.70 26.68
CA LYS A 155 24.87 14.55 27.86
C LYS A 155 26.22 14.30 28.56
N ASN A 156 26.72 13.06 28.52
CA ASN A 156 28.04 12.73 29.06
C ASN A 156 29.18 13.29 28.19
N LEU A 157 28.91 13.51 26.90
CA LEU A 157 29.90 14.00 25.93
C LEU A 157 29.88 15.52 25.76
N TYR A 158 28.69 16.13 25.85
CA TYR A 158 28.46 17.53 25.56
C TYR A 158 27.54 18.16 26.60
N GLU A 159 27.80 19.43 26.92
CA GLU A 159 26.97 20.18 27.85
C GLU A 159 25.64 20.59 27.19
N ILE A 160 24.64 19.72 27.31
CA ILE A 160 23.32 19.91 26.70
C ILE A 160 22.19 19.80 27.72
N LYS A 161 21.20 20.68 27.59
CA LYS A 161 19.93 20.59 28.32
C LYS A 161 18.96 19.73 27.54
N PHE A 162 18.28 18.82 28.24
CA PHE A 162 17.15 18.10 27.68
C PHE A 162 15.94 18.15 28.60
N GLU A 163 14.77 18.12 27.99
CA GLU A 163 13.48 17.93 28.66
C GLU A 163 12.83 16.65 28.15
N ILE A 164 12.11 15.96 29.02
CA ILE A 164 11.30 14.80 28.67
C ILE A 164 9.85 15.27 28.59
N THR A 165 9.20 14.98 27.48
CA THR A 165 7.79 15.26 27.21
C THR A 165 7.06 13.95 26.97
N GLU A 166 5.74 13.94 27.15
CA GLU A 166 4.92 12.78 26.79
C GLU A 166 5.17 12.34 25.34
N LEU A 167 5.11 11.03 25.12
CA LEU A 167 5.33 10.46 23.79
C LEU A 167 4.25 10.96 22.84
N ILE A 168 4.63 11.81 21.89
CA ILE A 168 3.79 12.16 20.75
C ILE A 168 3.84 10.96 19.80
N TYR A 169 2.88 10.05 19.96
CA TYR A 169 2.58 8.87 19.14
C TYR A 169 3.68 8.40 18.15
N ASP A 170 4.55 7.50 18.61
CA ASP A 170 5.40 6.65 17.77
C ASP A 170 5.30 5.21 18.31
N PRO A 171 4.49 4.34 17.68
CA PRO A 171 4.22 3.01 18.23
C PRO A 171 5.41 2.07 18.11
N ARG A 172 6.42 2.40 17.29
CA ARG A 172 7.56 1.51 17.05
C ARG A 172 8.28 1.25 18.37
N ASN A 173 8.64 0.00 18.59
CA ASN A 173 9.47 -0.44 19.71
C ASN A 173 10.02 -1.81 19.32
N TYR A 174 11.30 -1.89 18.98
CA TYR A 174 11.90 -3.15 18.57
C TYR A 174 13.38 -3.24 18.93
N ILE A 175 13.83 -4.46 19.17
CA ILE A 175 15.21 -4.86 19.45
C ILE A 175 15.56 -5.91 18.41
N ALA A 176 16.62 -5.71 17.64
CA ALA A 176 17.04 -6.65 16.59
C ALA A 176 18.17 -7.57 17.08
N ASP A 177 18.05 -8.86 16.81
CA ASP A 177 19.12 -9.86 17.02
C ASP A 177 19.99 -9.93 15.77
N ASN A 178 21.32 -9.88 15.94
CA ASN A 178 22.30 -9.98 14.83
C ASN A 178 23.15 -11.24 14.88
N LYS A 179 22.85 -12.22 15.74
CA LYS A 179 23.63 -13.46 15.87
C LYS A 179 23.84 -14.13 14.52
N LYS A 180 22.83 -14.12 13.65
CA LYS A 180 22.92 -14.68 12.29
C LYS A 180 24.01 -14.01 11.46
N LEU A 181 24.08 -12.68 11.45
CA LEU A 181 25.12 -11.93 10.74
C LEU A 181 26.48 -12.09 11.42
N LEU A 182 26.56 -11.99 12.74
CA LEU A 182 27.82 -12.12 13.48
C LEU A 182 28.44 -13.52 13.30
N ALA A 183 27.62 -14.57 13.19
CA ALA A 183 28.09 -15.93 12.94
C ALA A 183 28.78 -16.11 11.58
N THR A 184 28.59 -15.17 10.63
CA THR A 184 29.34 -15.17 9.36
C THR A 184 30.79 -14.71 9.54
N GLY A 185 31.09 -13.96 10.60
CA GLY A 185 32.38 -13.30 10.83
C GLY A 185 32.36 -11.79 10.59
N PHE A 186 31.20 -11.20 10.31
CA PHE A 186 31.07 -9.74 10.20
C PHE A 186 31.21 -9.04 11.56
N GLU A 187 31.92 -7.92 11.60
CA GLU A 187 32.14 -7.11 12.81
C GLU A 187 31.75 -5.65 12.61
N PHE A 188 31.07 -5.05 13.59
CA PHE A 188 30.72 -3.62 13.61
C PHE A 188 31.92 -2.78 14.07
N ASN A 189 32.24 -1.69 13.34
CA ASN A 189 33.38 -0.81 13.65
C ASN A 189 32.95 0.54 14.25
N TRP A 190 31.64 0.78 14.36
CA TRP A 190 31.07 2.03 14.84
C TRP A 190 30.13 1.80 16.02
N SER A 191 30.40 2.53 17.10
CA SER A 191 29.48 2.66 18.22
C SER A 191 28.62 3.92 18.08
N VAL A 192 27.49 3.96 18.79
CA VAL A 192 26.63 5.15 18.87
C VAL A 192 27.40 6.35 19.41
N GLU A 193 28.23 6.17 20.44
CA GLU A 193 29.11 7.23 20.95
C GLU A 193 30.05 7.78 19.86
N LYS A 194 30.72 6.90 19.11
CA LYS A 194 31.66 7.32 18.05
C LYS A 194 30.96 8.10 16.95
N GLY A 195 29.76 7.66 16.52
CA GLY A 195 29.00 8.39 15.52
C GLY A 195 28.36 9.67 16.04
N ILE A 196 28.00 9.75 17.33
CA ILE A 196 27.59 11.02 17.96
C ILE A 196 28.73 12.03 17.86
N ARG A 197 29.97 11.65 18.21
CA ARG A 197 31.14 12.54 18.08
C ARG A 197 31.32 13.02 16.65
N GLU A 198 31.33 12.09 15.68
CA GLU A 198 31.44 12.42 14.25
C GLU A 198 30.37 13.45 13.83
N MET A 199 29.12 13.20 14.20
CA MET A 199 27.99 14.02 13.79
C MET A 199 28.00 15.41 14.44
N VAL A 200 28.31 15.51 15.73
CA VAL A 200 28.33 16.79 16.45
C VAL A 200 29.46 17.69 15.93
N GLU A 201 30.66 17.13 15.74
CA GLU A 201 31.83 17.85 15.21
C GLU A 201 31.57 18.44 13.82
N ASN A 202 30.74 17.79 13.01
CA ASN A 202 30.51 18.15 11.61
C ASN A 202 29.14 18.80 11.34
N SER A 203 28.30 19.02 12.36
CA SER A 203 26.97 19.64 12.20
C SER A 203 26.86 21.07 12.75
N GLN A 204 27.97 21.68 13.15
CA GLN A 204 27.99 23.06 13.65
C GLN A 204 27.62 24.05 12.55
N GLY A 205 26.66 24.94 12.82
CA GLY A 205 26.22 25.97 11.87
C GLY A 205 25.31 25.47 10.74
N ILE A 206 24.99 24.17 10.69
CA ILE A 206 24.04 23.61 9.73
C ILE A 206 22.61 23.93 10.18
N ASP A 207 21.79 24.48 9.30
CA ASP A 207 20.35 24.57 9.53
C ASP A 207 19.67 23.21 9.29
N TYR A 208 19.76 22.33 10.28
CA TYR A 208 19.19 20.98 10.24
C TYR A 208 17.67 20.94 10.07
N ARG A 209 17.00 22.10 10.12
CA ARG A 209 15.55 22.25 9.87
C ARG A 209 15.22 22.45 8.40
N GLU A 210 16.22 22.72 7.56
CA GLU A 210 16.04 22.84 6.12
C GLU A 210 15.29 21.62 5.57
N ARG A 211 14.28 21.90 4.75
CA ARG A 211 13.37 20.88 4.24
C ARG A 211 14.08 19.78 3.43
N SER A 212 15.19 20.09 2.78
CA SER A 212 16.03 19.15 2.04
C SER A 212 16.48 17.94 2.87
N TYR A 213 16.59 18.10 4.20
CA TYR A 213 16.99 17.06 5.14
C TYR A 213 15.83 16.24 5.73
N HIS A 214 14.57 16.54 5.38
CA HIS A 214 13.38 15.93 5.98
C HIS A 214 12.54 15.19 4.94
N ASN A 215 12.62 13.86 4.92
CA ASN A 215 11.88 13.06 3.95
C ASN A 215 10.36 13.08 4.20
N LYS A 216 9.92 13.07 5.47
CA LYS A 216 8.48 13.13 5.80
C LYS A 216 7.81 14.39 5.24
N LYS A 217 8.42 15.56 5.45
CA LYS A 217 7.95 16.85 4.90
C LYS A 217 7.96 16.89 3.37
N LEU A 218 8.88 16.18 2.73
CA LEU A 218 8.88 16.03 1.28
C LEU A 218 7.71 15.15 0.80
N MET A 219 7.43 14.05 1.51
CA MET A 219 6.33 13.13 1.19
C MET A 219 4.95 13.73 1.48
N GLU A 220 4.82 14.57 2.51
CA GLU A 220 3.59 15.33 2.80
C GLU A 220 3.16 16.23 1.63
N LEU A 221 4.12 16.76 0.86
CA LEU A 221 3.84 17.55 -0.35
C LEU A 221 3.53 16.72 -1.59
N LEU A 222 3.73 15.41 -1.51
CA LEU A 222 3.27 14.44 -2.51
C LEU A 222 1.88 13.87 -2.18
N GLN A 223 1.25 14.29 -1.07
CA GLN A 223 -0.10 13.86 -0.73
C GLN A 223 -1.09 14.24 -1.83
N ILE A 224 -2.05 13.34 -2.08
CA ILE A 224 -3.09 13.56 -3.07
C ILE A 224 -4.06 14.59 -2.52
N ASP A 225 -4.25 15.66 -3.27
CA ASP A 225 -5.36 16.60 -3.03
C ASP A 225 -6.69 15.91 -3.36
N GLU A 226 -7.36 15.38 -2.32
CA GLU A 226 -8.62 14.66 -2.44
C GLU A 226 -9.72 15.51 -3.09
N SER A 227 -9.70 16.83 -2.89
CA SER A 227 -10.70 17.75 -3.47
C SER A 227 -10.72 17.75 -5.00
N LYS A 228 -9.70 17.18 -5.65
CA LYS A 228 -9.58 17.06 -7.11
C LYS A 228 -9.85 15.65 -7.64
N ILE A 229 -10.37 14.77 -6.78
CA ILE A 229 -10.77 13.41 -7.14
C ILE A 229 -12.27 13.39 -7.38
N LEU A 230 -12.69 12.99 -8.57
CA LEU A 230 -14.10 12.69 -8.88
C LEU A 230 -14.38 11.21 -8.64
N ILE A 231 -15.37 10.89 -7.81
CA ILE A 231 -15.87 9.52 -7.64
C ILE A 231 -17.33 9.44 -8.07
N THR A 232 -17.56 8.80 -9.23
CA THR A 232 -18.92 8.54 -9.72
C THR A 232 -19.53 7.33 -9.00
N GLY A 233 -20.86 7.25 -8.93
CA GLY A 233 -21.53 6.14 -8.22
C GLY A 233 -21.42 6.26 -6.69
N GLY A 234 -21.26 7.48 -6.17
CA GLY A 234 -21.03 7.77 -4.75
C GLY A 234 -22.11 7.30 -3.78
N THR A 235 -23.34 7.09 -4.26
CA THR A 235 -24.46 6.54 -3.46
C THR A 235 -24.47 5.01 -3.44
N GLY A 236 -23.71 4.34 -4.31
CA GLY A 236 -23.59 2.89 -4.34
C GLY A 236 -22.84 2.35 -3.12
N ARG A 237 -22.82 1.02 -2.96
CA ARG A 237 -22.16 0.33 -1.83
C ARG A 237 -20.69 0.71 -1.69
N LEU A 238 -19.94 0.61 -2.78
CA LEU A 238 -18.52 0.99 -2.80
C LEU A 238 -18.32 2.50 -2.76
N GLY A 239 -19.22 3.27 -3.36
CA GLY A 239 -19.19 4.74 -3.29
C GLY A 239 -19.34 5.26 -1.86
N SER A 240 -20.27 4.68 -1.10
CA SER A 240 -20.46 4.99 0.34
C SER A 240 -19.24 4.64 1.17
N ALA A 241 -18.55 3.54 0.86
CA ALA A 241 -17.28 3.19 1.52
C ALA A 241 -16.16 4.16 1.13
N CYS A 242 -16.05 4.53 -0.15
CA CYS A 242 -15.11 5.56 -0.62
C CYS A 242 -15.34 6.89 0.10
N LYS A 243 -16.59 7.31 0.31
CA LYS A 243 -16.91 8.55 1.04
C LYS A 243 -16.41 8.55 2.48
N LYS A 244 -16.29 7.38 3.13
CA LYS A 244 -15.67 7.27 4.46
C LYS A 244 -14.14 7.38 4.40
N ILE A 245 -13.51 6.81 3.36
CA ILE A 245 -12.05 6.70 3.20
C ILE A 245 -11.40 7.94 2.53
N MET A 246 -12.17 8.64 1.69
CA MET A 246 -11.80 9.83 0.94
C MET A 246 -12.94 10.85 1.06
N PRO A 247 -13.17 11.42 2.27
CA PRO A 247 -14.33 12.29 2.55
C PRO A 247 -14.27 13.61 1.79
N HIS A 248 -13.07 14.05 1.37
CA HIS A 248 -12.89 15.32 0.67
C HIS A 248 -12.96 15.18 -0.86
N ALA A 249 -13.14 13.96 -1.38
CA ALA A 249 -13.38 13.74 -2.81
C ALA A 249 -14.76 14.25 -3.24
N GLN A 250 -14.92 14.48 -4.54
CA GLN A 250 -16.16 14.94 -5.15
C GLN A 250 -17.08 13.76 -5.45
N TYR A 251 -18.31 13.79 -4.91
CA TYR A 251 -19.34 12.75 -5.09
C TYR A 251 -20.63 13.38 -5.62
N PRO A 252 -20.66 13.83 -6.89
CA PRO A 252 -21.83 14.51 -7.41
C PRO A 252 -23.06 13.59 -7.44
N PRO A 253 -24.24 14.10 -7.06
CA PRO A 253 -25.49 13.40 -7.30
C PRO A 253 -25.76 13.30 -8.81
N ARG A 254 -26.65 12.38 -9.20
CA ARG A 254 -27.04 12.19 -10.61
C ARG A 254 -27.61 13.47 -11.26
N SER A 255 -28.20 14.37 -10.47
CA SER A 255 -28.70 15.67 -10.94
C SER A 255 -27.58 16.60 -11.43
N GLU A 256 -26.37 16.46 -10.90
CA GLU A 256 -25.20 17.25 -11.31
C GLU A 256 -24.34 16.52 -12.34
N LEU A 257 -24.18 15.19 -12.19
CA LEU A 257 -23.40 14.36 -13.09
C LEU A 257 -24.14 13.05 -13.40
N ASP A 258 -24.86 13.03 -14.52
CA ASP A 258 -25.47 11.81 -15.07
C ASP A 258 -24.59 11.28 -16.21
N ILE A 259 -23.98 10.11 -16.02
CA ILE A 259 -23.07 9.54 -17.02
C ILE A 259 -23.78 9.16 -18.34
N GLN A 260 -25.11 9.14 -18.38
CA GLN A 260 -25.87 8.94 -19.61
C GLN A 260 -26.06 10.23 -20.43
N LYS A 261 -25.81 11.41 -19.85
CA LYS A 261 -26.06 12.72 -20.47
C LYS A 261 -24.75 13.47 -20.72
N ASN A 262 -24.45 13.78 -21.98
CA ASN A 262 -23.20 14.48 -22.33
C ASN A 262 -23.09 15.87 -21.69
N ASP A 263 -24.18 16.63 -21.66
CA ASP A 263 -24.14 18.04 -21.22
C ASP A 263 -23.77 18.19 -19.74
N THR A 264 -24.29 17.31 -18.88
CA THR A 264 -23.94 17.32 -17.45
C THR A 264 -22.48 16.93 -17.24
N ILE A 265 -21.98 15.94 -17.99
CA ILE A 265 -20.57 15.53 -17.92
C ILE A 265 -19.64 16.66 -18.36
N ILE A 266 -19.92 17.28 -19.51
CA ILE A 266 -19.09 18.37 -20.04
C ILE A 266 -19.07 19.54 -19.07
N ASN A 267 -20.25 20.00 -18.63
CA ASN A 267 -20.36 21.10 -17.67
C ASN A 267 -19.62 20.79 -16.35
N TYR A 268 -19.65 19.54 -15.88
CA TYR A 268 -18.94 19.15 -14.67
C TYR A 268 -17.42 19.28 -14.82
N PHE A 269 -16.83 18.78 -15.90
CA PHE A 269 -15.38 18.91 -16.14
C PHE A 269 -14.94 20.34 -16.48
N GLU A 270 -15.84 21.19 -16.98
CA GLU A 270 -15.55 22.61 -17.23
C GLU A 270 -15.60 23.46 -15.96
N THR A 271 -16.47 23.11 -15.01
CA THR A 271 -16.69 23.91 -13.79
C THR A 271 -15.95 23.40 -12.57
N GLN A 272 -15.65 22.09 -12.52
CA GLN A 272 -14.96 21.46 -11.39
C GLN A 272 -13.51 21.15 -11.72
N LYS A 273 -12.62 21.36 -10.76
CA LYS A 273 -11.21 21.01 -10.90
C LYS A 273 -11.01 19.52 -10.63
N VAL A 274 -11.05 18.71 -11.68
CA VAL A 274 -10.84 17.26 -11.60
C VAL A 274 -9.47 16.90 -12.17
N GLU A 275 -8.61 16.29 -11.34
CA GLU A 275 -7.32 15.75 -11.77
C GLU A 275 -7.28 14.22 -11.78
N LYS A 276 -8.19 13.55 -11.05
CA LYS A 276 -8.30 12.09 -11.00
C LYS A 276 -9.77 11.66 -11.01
N VAL A 277 -10.06 10.52 -11.61
CA VAL A 277 -11.42 9.95 -11.65
C VAL A 277 -11.39 8.51 -11.13
N ILE A 278 -12.31 8.17 -10.23
CA ILE A 278 -12.65 6.80 -9.84
C ILE A 278 -14.07 6.51 -10.34
N HIS A 279 -14.20 5.62 -11.32
CA HIS A 279 -15.46 5.32 -11.96
C HIS A 279 -16.10 4.07 -11.35
N LEU A 280 -17.04 4.26 -10.40
CA LEU A 280 -17.80 3.20 -9.74
C LEU A 280 -19.23 3.05 -10.26
N ALA A 281 -19.74 4.04 -10.99
CA ALA A 281 -21.10 4.01 -11.51
C ALA A 281 -21.27 2.86 -12.51
N ALA A 282 -22.21 1.97 -12.22
CA ALA A 282 -22.56 0.83 -13.06
C ALA A 282 -23.96 0.32 -12.71
N MET A 283 -24.62 -0.29 -13.68
CA MET A 283 -25.76 -1.18 -13.46
C MET A 283 -25.19 -2.57 -13.16
N THR A 284 -25.44 -3.10 -11.95
CA THR A 284 -24.75 -4.31 -11.45
C THR A 284 -25.65 -5.53 -11.22
N GLY A 285 -26.98 -5.35 -11.23
CA GLY A 285 -27.91 -6.46 -11.03
C GLY A 285 -27.92 -7.39 -12.23
N ILE A 286 -27.43 -8.63 -12.07
CA ILE A 286 -27.35 -9.60 -13.19
C ILE A 286 -28.73 -9.82 -13.86
N PRO A 287 -29.82 -10.13 -13.13
CA PRO A 287 -31.14 -10.26 -13.74
C PRO A 287 -31.63 -8.97 -14.41
N GLU A 288 -31.38 -7.81 -13.79
CA GLU A 288 -31.78 -6.52 -14.34
C GLU A 288 -31.05 -6.22 -15.64
N CYS A 289 -29.75 -6.56 -15.73
CA CYS A 289 -28.94 -6.36 -16.93
C CYS A 289 -29.36 -7.28 -18.08
N GLU A 290 -29.75 -8.52 -17.77
CA GLU A 290 -30.29 -9.45 -18.78
C GLU A 290 -31.64 -8.99 -19.32
N ASN A 291 -32.51 -8.47 -18.44
CA ASN A 291 -33.84 -8.01 -18.83
C ASN A 291 -33.81 -6.64 -19.52
N ASN A 292 -32.85 -5.76 -19.19
CA ASN A 292 -32.75 -4.41 -19.72
C ASN A 292 -31.40 -4.16 -20.41
N LYS A 293 -31.08 -4.97 -21.43
CA LYS A 293 -29.78 -4.92 -22.11
C LYS A 293 -29.41 -3.55 -22.66
N ALA A 294 -30.36 -2.81 -23.22
CA ALA A 294 -30.11 -1.47 -23.75
C ALA A 294 -29.65 -0.50 -22.64
N GLU A 295 -30.32 -0.51 -21.48
CA GLU A 295 -29.96 0.34 -20.33
C GLU A 295 -28.61 -0.09 -19.75
N ALA A 296 -28.39 -1.40 -19.56
CA ALA A 296 -27.13 -1.92 -19.05
C ALA A 296 -25.95 -1.55 -19.96
N TYR A 297 -26.13 -1.64 -21.28
CA TYR A 297 -25.13 -1.20 -22.25
C TYR A 297 -24.91 0.31 -22.18
N ASP A 298 -25.98 1.11 -22.11
CA ASP A 298 -25.83 2.56 -22.08
C ASP A 298 -25.14 3.04 -20.81
N VAL A 299 -25.47 2.47 -19.64
CA VAL A 299 -24.82 2.81 -18.37
C VAL A 299 -23.38 2.31 -18.32
N ASN A 300 -23.16 1.01 -18.53
CA ASN A 300 -21.86 0.39 -18.28
C ASN A 300 -20.85 0.63 -19.40
N VAL A 301 -21.28 0.80 -20.65
CA VAL A 301 -20.39 0.93 -21.82
C VAL A 301 -20.40 2.36 -22.33
N ASN A 302 -21.56 2.89 -22.72
CA ASN A 302 -21.62 4.24 -23.28
C ASN A 302 -21.34 5.30 -22.22
N GLY A 303 -21.83 5.14 -21.00
CA GLY A 303 -21.62 6.08 -19.89
C GLY A 303 -20.14 6.19 -19.54
N THR A 304 -19.45 5.05 -19.43
CA THR A 304 -17.99 5.01 -19.26
C THR A 304 -17.27 5.70 -20.43
N ARG A 305 -17.67 5.43 -21.67
CA ARG A 305 -17.08 6.06 -22.87
C ARG A 305 -17.28 7.59 -22.88
N ARG A 306 -18.46 8.08 -22.52
CA ARG A 306 -18.76 9.53 -22.44
C ARG A 306 -17.89 10.20 -21.38
N LEU A 307 -17.77 9.57 -20.20
CA LEU A 307 -16.95 10.07 -19.10
C LEU A 307 -15.46 10.11 -19.46
N LEU A 308 -14.92 9.05 -20.07
CA LEU A 308 -13.53 8.99 -20.56
C LEU A 308 -13.25 10.07 -21.61
N LYS A 309 -14.16 10.26 -22.56
CA LYS A 309 -14.03 11.28 -23.60
C LYS A 309 -13.95 12.69 -23.01
N ALA A 310 -14.82 13.00 -22.04
CA ALA A 310 -14.82 14.30 -21.38
C ALA A 310 -13.56 14.49 -20.49
N ALA A 311 -13.20 13.47 -19.70
CA ALA A 311 -11.99 13.47 -18.88
C ALA A 311 -10.74 13.72 -19.73
N SER A 312 -10.59 13.00 -20.84
CA SER A 312 -9.48 13.17 -21.79
C SER A 312 -9.48 14.56 -22.42
N LYS A 313 -10.64 15.05 -22.89
CA LYS A 313 -10.77 16.38 -23.51
C LYS A 313 -10.49 17.52 -22.53
N SER A 314 -10.74 17.33 -21.24
CA SER A 314 -10.48 18.36 -20.22
C SER A 314 -9.00 18.73 -20.11
N GLY A 315 -8.08 17.83 -20.48
CA GLY A 315 -6.64 18.00 -20.32
C GLY A 315 -6.15 18.03 -18.86
N ASN A 316 -7.05 18.07 -17.88
CA ASN A 316 -6.73 18.17 -16.45
C ASN A 316 -6.62 16.80 -15.78
N VAL A 317 -7.38 15.81 -16.26
CA VAL A 317 -7.39 14.47 -15.69
C VAL A 317 -6.11 13.72 -16.04
N LYS A 318 -5.32 13.40 -15.01
CA LYS A 318 -4.04 12.70 -15.11
C LYS A 318 -4.20 11.19 -14.93
N HIS A 319 -5.23 10.76 -14.23
CA HIS A 319 -5.46 9.34 -13.91
C HIS A 319 -6.95 9.00 -13.87
N PHE A 320 -7.33 7.96 -14.60
CA PHE A 320 -8.68 7.42 -14.63
C PHE A 320 -8.68 5.96 -14.15
N ILE A 321 -9.31 5.70 -13.01
CA ILE A 321 -9.45 4.38 -12.42
C ILE A 321 -10.84 3.85 -12.74
N TYR A 322 -10.91 2.75 -13.48
CA TYR A 322 -12.14 2.05 -13.79
C TYR A 322 -12.29 0.82 -12.90
N VAL A 323 -13.39 0.74 -12.14
CA VAL A 323 -13.66 -0.43 -11.30
C VAL A 323 -14.49 -1.45 -12.08
N SER A 324 -13.87 -2.58 -12.36
CA SER A 324 -14.43 -3.75 -13.01
C SER A 324 -14.75 -4.85 -11.97
N THR A 325 -14.82 -6.11 -12.39
CA THR A 325 -15.38 -7.21 -11.60
C THR A 325 -14.65 -8.53 -11.82
N ALA A 326 -14.60 -9.38 -10.81
CA ALA A 326 -14.18 -10.79 -10.95
C ALA A 326 -15.07 -11.59 -11.92
N CYS A 327 -16.32 -11.15 -12.16
CA CYS A 327 -17.25 -11.85 -13.04
C CYS A 327 -16.87 -11.83 -14.53
N VAL A 328 -15.82 -11.09 -14.92
CA VAL A 328 -15.27 -11.14 -16.29
C VAL A 328 -14.63 -12.48 -16.61
N PHE A 329 -14.29 -13.27 -15.58
CA PHE A 329 -13.76 -14.62 -15.72
C PHE A 329 -14.88 -15.66 -15.75
N PRO A 330 -14.63 -16.85 -16.33
CA PRO A 330 -15.64 -17.89 -16.47
C PRO A 330 -16.03 -18.48 -15.10
N GLY A 331 -15.06 -18.67 -14.20
CA GLY A 331 -15.31 -19.18 -12.85
C GLY A 331 -16.02 -20.53 -12.83
N ASN A 332 -15.73 -21.41 -13.81
CA ASN A 332 -16.25 -22.78 -13.91
C ASN A 332 -15.51 -23.74 -12.99
N ASP A 333 -14.19 -23.57 -12.88
CA ASP A 333 -13.36 -24.39 -12.00
C ASP A 333 -13.39 -23.78 -10.60
N VAL A 334 -13.88 -24.55 -9.63
CA VAL A 334 -13.87 -24.12 -8.22
C VAL A 334 -12.44 -24.03 -7.69
N ASN A 335 -11.46 -24.72 -8.25
CA ASN A 335 -10.08 -24.70 -7.75
C ASN A 335 -9.25 -23.56 -8.36
N SER A 336 -9.73 -22.89 -9.41
CA SER A 336 -8.98 -21.81 -10.03
C SER A 336 -8.93 -20.54 -9.16
N ILE A 337 -7.83 -19.80 -9.28
CA ILE A 337 -7.69 -18.45 -8.74
C ILE A 337 -7.10 -17.59 -9.86
N GLU A 338 -7.87 -16.62 -10.32
CA GLU A 338 -7.53 -15.84 -11.51
C GLU A 338 -6.61 -14.67 -11.15
N ASN A 339 -5.51 -14.52 -11.88
CA ASN A 339 -4.64 -13.35 -11.85
C ASN A 339 -4.86 -12.46 -13.08
N GLU A 340 -4.17 -11.33 -13.13
CA GLU A 340 -4.40 -10.28 -14.14
C GLU A 340 -4.08 -10.71 -15.58
N ASP A 341 -3.28 -11.77 -15.77
CA ASP A 341 -2.91 -12.30 -17.09
C ASP A 341 -3.89 -13.37 -17.60
N ASN A 342 -4.81 -13.85 -16.76
CA ASN A 342 -5.82 -14.81 -17.18
C ASN A 342 -6.79 -14.16 -18.18
N THR A 343 -7.27 -14.96 -19.14
CA THR A 343 -8.16 -14.48 -20.21
C THR A 343 -9.61 -14.35 -19.71
N PRO A 344 -10.26 -13.18 -19.86
CA PRO A 344 -11.68 -13.02 -19.56
C PRO A 344 -12.58 -13.87 -20.47
N ASP A 345 -13.64 -14.44 -19.90
CA ASP A 345 -14.70 -15.17 -20.58
C ASP A 345 -16.03 -14.99 -19.81
N PRO A 346 -16.74 -13.86 -20.01
CA PRO A 346 -17.89 -13.47 -19.19
C PRO A 346 -19.14 -14.31 -19.47
N LYS A 347 -19.83 -14.75 -18.41
CA LYS A 347 -21.02 -15.62 -18.50
C LYS A 347 -22.38 -14.92 -18.65
N ASN A 348 -22.45 -13.62 -18.38
CA ASN A 348 -23.71 -12.88 -18.37
C ASN A 348 -23.53 -11.47 -18.91
N TYR A 349 -24.65 -10.81 -19.20
CA TYR A 349 -24.64 -9.51 -19.85
C TYR A 349 -24.01 -8.41 -18.98
N TYR A 350 -24.15 -8.49 -17.66
CA TYR A 350 -23.44 -7.59 -16.76
C TYR A 350 -21.92 -7.71 -16.93
N SER A 351 -21.35 -8.91 -16.82
CA SER A 351 -19.89 -9.06 -16.93
C SER A 351 -19.39 -8.79 -18.35
N LEU A 352 -20.17 -9.08 -19.38
CA LEU A 352 -19.87 -8.72 -20.76
C LEU A 352 -19.76 -7.19 -20.93
N THR A 353 -20.73 -6.43 -20.42
CA THR A 353 -20.69 -4.96 -20.52
C THR A 353 -19.52 -4.37 -19.74
N LYS A 354 -19.19 -4.93 -18.56
CA LYS A 354 -18.01 -4.51 -17.79
C LYS A 354 -16.71 -4.77 -18.54
N LEU A 355 -16.57 -5.92 -19.20
CA LEU A 355 -15.42 -6.25 -20.04
C LEU A 355 -15.33 -5.37 -21.29
N MET A 356 -16.44 -5.08 -21.96
CA MET A 356 -16.46 -4.13 -23.09
C MET A 356 -15.94 -2.74 -22.67
N ALA A 357 -16.32 -2.28 -21.49
CA ALA A 357 -15.81 -1.03 -20.95
C ALA A 357 -14.32 -1.10 -20.54
N GLU A 358 -13.80 -2.25 -20.08
CA GLU A 358 -12.35 -2.43 -19.90
C GLU A 358 -11.60 -2.18 -21.22
N GLU A 359 -12.05 -2.77 -22.32
CA GLU A 359 -11.42 -2.57 -23.63
C GLU A 359 -11.46 -1.11 -24.08
N ILE A 360 -12.57 -0.40 -23.85
CA ILE A 360 -12.66 1.03 -24.12
C ILE A 360 -11.66 1.81 -23.25
N VAL A 361 -11.62 1.56 -21.94
CA VAL A 361 -10.72 2.26 -21.00
C VAL A 361 -9.27 2.15 -21.45
N LYS A 362 -8.82 0.96 -21.88
CA LYS A 362 -7.45 0.74 -22.38
C LYS A 362 -7.07 1.69 -23.52
N THR A 363 -8.00 2.00 -24.41
CA THR A 363 -7.74 2.90 -25.57
C THR A 363 -7.47 4.36 -25.19
N TYR A 364 -7.82 4.77 -23.97
CA TYR A 364 -7.60 6.15 -23.49
C TYR A 364 -6.28 6.35 -22.73
N ASN A 365 -5.45 5.31 -22.62
CA ASN A 365 -4.12 5.45 -22.06
C ASN A 365 -3.25 6.36 -22.93
N SER A 366 -2.65 7.38 -22.34
CA SER A 366 -1.82 8.35 -23.06
C SER A 366 -0.70 8.91 -22.17
N PRO A 367 0.25 9.70 -22.70
CA PRO A 367 1.22 10.42 -21.87
C PRO A 367 0.57 11.38 -20.87
N HIS A 368 -0.59 11.95 -21.20
CA HIS A 368 -1.27 12.96 -20.39
C HIS A 368 -2.29 12.39 -19.39
N MET A 369 -2.98 11.30 -19.75
CA MET A 369 -3.96 10.63 -18.90
C MET A 369 -3.64 9.14 -18.85
N LYS A 370 -3.31 8.66 -17.65
CA LYS A 370 -3.10 7.25 -17.34
C LYS A 370 -4.43 6.59 -17.02
N VAL A 371 -4.54 5.30 -17.31
CA VAL A 371 -5.74 4.52 -16.98
C VAL A 371 -5.36 3.28 -16.17
N THR A 372 -6.18 2.93 -15.18
CA THR A 372 -6.00 1.70 -14.40
C THR A 372 -7.34 0.98 -14.33
N ILE A 373 -7.32 -0.33 -14.57
CA ILE A 373 -8.50 -1.18 -14.44
C ILE A 373 -8.36 -2.00 -13.17
N VAL A 374 -9.30 -1.82 -12.25
CA VAL A 374 -9.32 -2.54 -10.98
C VAL A 374 -10.40 -3.61 -11.03
N ARG A 375 -10.04 -4.89 -11.06
CA ARG A 375 -11.02 -5.99 -10.90
C ARG A 375 -11.10 -6.36 -9.43
N THR A 376 -12.32 -6.51 -8.92
CA THR A 376 -12.56 -6.81 -7.50
C THR A 376 -13.82 -7.65 -7.33
N ASN A 377 -14.00 -8.19 -6.13
CA ASN A 377 -15.14 -8.95 -5.67
C ASN A 377 -15.49 -8.55 -4.22
N PHE A 378 -16.68 -7.99 -4.04
CA PHE A 378 -17.21 -7.63 -2.72
C PHE A 378 -18.73 -7.75 -2.75
N SER A 379 -19.36 -7.74 -1.57
CA SER A 379 -20.83 -7.69 -1.43
C SER A 379 -21.25 -6.67 -0.36
N SER A 380 -22.54 -6.43 -0.20
CA SER A 380 -23.06 -5.49 0.79
C SER A 380 -22.73 -5.92 2.22
N MET A 381 -22.57 -4.92 3.08
CA MET A 381 -22.50 -5.05 4.53
C MET A 381 -23.46 -4.03 5.17
N PRO A 382 -24.44 -4.45 5.99
CA PRO A 382 -24.81 -5.84 6.33
C PRO A 382 -25.28 -6.64 5.10
N TRP A 383 -25.27 -7.97 5.21
CA TRP A 383 -25.68 -8.86 4.13
C TRP A 383 -27.16 -8.63 3.79
N PRO A 384 -27.52 -8.44 2.50
CA PRO A 384 -28.83 -7.88 2.14
C PRO A 384 -29.93 -8.93 1.92
N TYR A 385 -29.62 -10.23 2.02
CA TYR A 385 -30.53 -11.32 1.68
C TYR A 385 -30.73 -12.30 2.84
N PRO A 386 -31.85 -13.03 2.93
CA PRO A 386 -32.04 -14.03 4.00
C PRO A 386 -31.10 -15.23 3.86
N LYS A 387 -30.66 -15.54 2.63
CA LYS A 387 -29.83 -16.70 2.30
C LYS A 387 -28.52 -16.29 1.64
N ALA A 388 -27.49 -17.11 1.79
CA ALA A 388 -26.20 -16.94 1.14
C ALA A 388 -25.65 -18.27 0.62
N PHE A 389 -24.99 -18.22 -0.54
CA PHE A 389 -24.47 -19.42 -1.23
C PHE A 389 -23.28 -20.05 -0.47
N THR A 390 -23.36 -21.34 -0.20
CA THR A 390 -22.26 -22.14 0.38
C THR A 390 -21.29 -22.66 -0.68
N ASP A 391 -21.71 -22.67 -1.94
CA ASP A 391 -21.02 -23.26 -3.10
C ASP A 391 -20.66 -22.21 -4.17
N ARG A 392 -20.66 -20.93 -3.79
CA ARG A 392 -20.21 -19.81 -4.62
C ARG A 392 -19.06 -19.08 -3.95
N TYR A 393 -17.89 -19.08 -4.57
CA TYR A 393 -16.63 -18.74 -3.93
C TYR A 393 -16.02 -17.44 -4.45
N GLY A 394 -15.16 -16.83 -3.63
CA GLY A 394 -14.34 -15.69 -4.02
C GLY A 394 -13.32 -15.32 -2.94
N THR A 395 -12.31 -14.54 -3.34
CA THR A 395 -11.37 -13.88 -2.43
C THR A 395 -11.92 -12.51 -2.03
N TYR A 396 -13.05 -12.50 -1.34
CA TYR A 396 -13.81 -11.27 -1.10
C TYR A 396 -13.09 -10.28 -0.18
N LEU A 397 -13.42 -9.00 -0.36
CA LEU A 397 -13.18 -7.94 0.62
C LEU A 397 -14.50 -7.30 1.03
N PHE A 398 -14.53 -6.68 2.21
CA PHE A 398 -15.58 -5.72 2.53
C PHE A 398 -15.42 -4.43 1.69
N PRO A 399 -16.49 -3.66 1.47
CA PRO A 399 -16.44 -2.42 0.68
C PRO A 399 -15.33 -1.44 1.12
N GLN A 400 -15.02 -1.39 2.42
CA GLN A 400 -13.97 -0.56 3.02
C GLN A 400 -12.57 -0.97 2.54
N GLY A 401 -12.27 -2.28 2.56
CA GLY A 401 -11.00 -2.80 2.05
C GLY A 401 -10.81 -2.49 0.56
N VAL A 402 -11.87 -2.60 -0.25
CA VAL A 402 -11.82 -2.20 -1.67
C VAL A 402 -11.60 -0.69 -1.81
N ALA A 403 -12.30 0.15 -1.04
CA ALA A 403 -12.14 1.60 -1.08
C ALA A 403 -10.72 2.05 -0.68
N LYS A 404 -10.13 1.41 0.33
CA LYS A 404 -8.72 1.59 0.70
C LYS A 404 -7.81 1.23 -0.47
N GLY A 405 -8.07 0.10 -1.12
CA GLY A 405 -7.31 -0.31 -2.29
C GLY A 405 -7.39 0.66 -3.47
N LEU A 406 -8.54 1.30 -3.70
CA LEU A 406 -8.67 2.34 -4.72
C LEU A 406 -7.85 3.59 -4.39
N LYS A 407 -7.79 3.98 -3.11
CA LYS A 407 -6.92 5.07 -2.64
C LYS A 407 -5.46 4.71 -2.86
N ASP A 408 -5.08 3.49 -2.52
CA ASP A 408 -3.73 2.96 -2.72
C ASP A 408 -3.31 3.00 -4.19
N VAL A 409 -4.17 2.57 -5.13
CA VAL A 409 -3.88 2.65 -6.57
C VAL A 409 -3.39 4.05 -6.99
N MET A 410 -3.97 5.11 -6.44
CA MET A 410 -3.53 6.49 -6.72
C MET A 410 -2.25 6.86 -5.96
N ILE A 411 -2.14 6.49 -4.67
CA ILE A 411 -0.97 6.85 -3.84
C ILE A 411 0.30 6.19 -4.40
N TYR A 412 0.18 4.93 -4.81
CA TYR A 412 1.30 4.15 -5.30
C TYR A 412 1.57 4.33 -6.80
N LYS A 413 0.69 5.05 -7.50
CA LYS A 413 0.69 5.29 -8.95
C LYS A 413 0.72 3.96 -9.72
N LEU A 414 -0.25 3.10 -9.45
CA LEU A 414 -0.41 1.82 -10.14
C LEU A 414 -1.09 2.04 -11.50
N ASP A 415 -0.41 2.85 -12.31
CA ASP A 415 -0.90 3.42 -13.55
C ASP A 415 -0.65 2.47 -14.72
N ASN A 416 -1.57 2.42 -15.69
CA ASN A 416 -1.46 1.58 -16.91
C ASN A 416 -1.45 0.08 -16.64
N LEU A 417 -2.11 -0.33 -15.56
CA LEU A 417 -2.21 -1.72 -15.16
C LEU A 417 -3.67 -2.17 -15.14
N ILE A 418 -3.86 -3.46 -15.40
CA ILE A 418 -4.98 -4.19 -14.83
C ILE A 418 -4.48 -4.70 -13.48
N ILE A 419 -5.26 -4.52 -12.44
CA ILE A 419 -4.89 -4.92 -11.07
C ILE A 419 -6.08 -5.55 -10.37
N HIS A 420 -5.83 -6.61 -9.61
CA HIS A 420 -6.83 -7.22 -8.74
C HIS A 420 -6.74 -6.62 -7.32
N ILE A 421 -7.88 -6.21 -6.77
CA ILE A 421 -8.01 -5.84 -5.35
C ILE A 421 -8.95 -6.85 -4.71
N CYS A 422 -8.37 -7.77 -3.94
CA CYS A 422 -9.04 -8.94 -3.38
C CYS A 422 -8.44 -9.33 -2.03
N GLY A 423 -9.17 -10.16 -1.30
CA GLY A 423 -8.77 -10.69 0.00
C GLY A 423 -7.69 -11.76 -0.09
N ASP A 424 -7.22 -12.16 1.08
CA ASP A 424 -6.09 -13.07 1.31
C ASP A 424 -6.47 -14.54 1.21
N ARG A 425 -7.77 -14.85 1.28
CA ARG A 425 -8.26 -16.23 1.28
C ARG A 425 -9.55 -16.39 0.50
N LYS A 426 -9.72 -17.58 -0.08
CA LYS A 426 -10.93 -17.98 -0.79
C LYS A 426 -11.98 -18.47 0.21
N ILE A 427 -13.17 -17.89 0.15
CA ILE A 427 -14.32 -18.23 0.99
C ILE A 427 -15.61 -18.27 0.17
N SER A 428 -16.64 -18.92 0.69
CA SER A 428 -18.00 -18.89 0.14
C SER A 428 -18.70 -17.55 0.45
N MET A 429 -19.77 -17.23 -0.28
CA MET A 429 -20.62 -16.07 0.05
C MET A 429 -21.27 -16.20 1.43
N TYR A 430 -21.57 -17.43 1.87
CA TYR A 430 -22.10 -17.72 3.20
C TYR A 430 -21.09 -17.36 4.30
N GLU A 431 -19.83 -17.76 4.15
CA GLU A 431 -18.77 -17.41 5.08
C GLU A 431 -18.49 -15.91 5.09
N TYR A 432 -18.50 -15.26 3.92
CA TYR A 432 -18.40 -13.80 3.82
C TYR A 432 -19.51 -13.08 4.61
N ALA A 433 -20.77 -13.50 4.45
CA ALA A 433 -21.90 -12.91 5.14
C ALA A 433 -21.79 -13.07 6.67
N LYS A 434 -21.34 -14.24 7.12
CA LYS A 434 -21.08 -14.52 8.55
C LYS A 434 -19.92 -13.70 9.10
N ALA A 435 -18.82 -13.58 8.36
CA ALA A 435 -17.68 -12.76 8.75
C ALA A 435 -18.10 -11.29 8.95
N GLY A 436 -19.09 -10.84 8.18
CA GLY A 436 -19.72 -9.54 8.35
C GLY A 436 -20.71 -9.40 9.52
N GLY A 437 -20.87 -10.43 10.36
CA GLY A 437 -21.79 -10.41 11.50
C GLY A 437 -23.27 -10.58 11.14
N SER A 438 -23.59 -11.00 9.91
CA SER A 438 -24.98 -11.21 9.50
C SER A 438 -25.48 -12.61 9.88
N SER A 439 -26.71 -12.70 10.41
CA SER A 439 -27.42 -13.97 10.58
C SER A 439 -28.07 -14.34 9.25
N VAL A 440 -27.55 -15.38 8.58
CA VAL A 440 -28.00 -15.79 7.24
C VAL A 440 -28.16 -17.30 7.17
N GLU A 441 -29.15 -17.75 6.40
CA GLU A 441 -29.36 -19.17 6.10
C GLU A 441 -28.49 -19.62 4.91
N PRO A 442 -28.03 -20.88 4.89
CA PRO A 442 -27.29 -21.42 3.75
C PRO A 442 -28.22 -21.70 2.56
N MET A 443 -27.69 -21.59 1.35
CA MET A 443 -28.30 -22.10 0.11
C MET A 443 -27.23 -22.58 -0.87
N THR A 444 -27.63 -23.36 -1.88
CA THR A 444 -26.77 -23.84 -2.97
C THR A 444 -27.22 -23.28 -4.31
N LEU A 445 -26.34 -23.35 -5.32
CA LEU A 445 -26.63 -22.98 -6.71
C LEU A 445 -27.76 -23.82 -7.32
N ASP A 446 -27.96 -25.06 -6.89
CA ASP A 446 -29.09 -25.92 -7.34
C ASP A 446 -30.46 -25.29 -7.02
N ALA A 447 -30.55 -24.49 -5.96
CA ALA A 447 -31.76 -23.80 -5.58
C ALA A 447 -31.99 -22.48 -6.35
N TYR A 448 -31.01 -22.04 -7.15
CA TYR A 448 -31.07 -20.78 -7.87
C TYR A 448 -31.72 -20.93 -9.25
N LYS A 449 -32.74 -20.10 -9.53
CA LYS A 449 -33.52 -20.13 -10.78
C LYS A 449 -33.42 -18.81 -11.58
N GLY A 450 -32.21 -18.28 -11.74
CA GLY A 450 -31.96 -17.05 -12.50
C GLY A 450 -30.89 -17.20 -13.58
N PRO A 451 -30.42 -16.08 -14.16
CA PRO A 451 -29.39 -16.10 -15.20
C PRO A 451 -28.05 -16.68 -14.73
N PRO A 452 -27.20 -17.19 -15.65
CA PRO A 452 -25.92 -17.80 -15.28
C PRO A 452 -25.05 -16.93 -14.37
N LEU A 453 -24.68 -17.48 -13.22
CA LEU A 453 -23.78 -16.84 -12.26
C LEU A 453 -22.34 -17.35 -12.45
N THR A 454 -21.37 -16.47 -12.23
CA THR A 454 -19.98 -16.88 -12.03
C THR A 454 -19.89 -17.60 -10.67
N VAL A 455 -19.51 -18.88 -10.69
CA VAL A 455 -19.49 -19.76 -9.50
C VAL A 455 -18.27 -19.45 -8.64
N ASN A 456 -17.10 -19.38 -9.27
CA ASN A 456 -15.86 -19.02 -8.62
C ASN A 456 -15.37 -17.64 -9.08
N MET A 457 -15.34 -16.68 -8.15
CA MET A 457 -14.87 -15.31 -8.35
C MET A 457 -13.53 -15.07 -7.65
N SER A 458 -12.74 -16.13 -7.41
CA SER A 458 -11.47 -16.02 -6.71
C SER A 458 -10.44 -15.33 -7.58
N LEU A 459 -9.88 -14.25 -7.04
CA LEU A 459 -8.83 -13.45 -7.64
C LEU A 459 -7.55 -13.55 -6.81
N THR A 460 -6.41 -13.44 -7.46
CA THR A 460 -5.13 -13.08 -6.83
C THR A 460 -4.49 -11.96 -7.64
N SER A 461 -3.66 -11.14 -7.01
CA SER A 461 -2.95 -10.07 -7.71
C SER A 461 -1.47 -10.41 -7.88
N LYS A 462 -0.93 -10.28 -9.09
CA LYS A 462 0.53 -10.30 -9.34
C LYS A 462 1.23 -9.03 -8.89
N TYR A 463 0.49 -7.94 -8.79
CA TYR A 463 1.04 -6.61 -8.55
C TYR A 463 0.87 -6.16 -7.09
N TRP A 464 -0.17 -6.66 -6.41
CA TRP A 464 -0.71 -5.96 -5.24
C TRP A 464 -1.47 -6.88 -4.26
N LYS A 465 -0.73 -7.55 -3.36
CA LYS A 465 -1.28 -8.53 -2.38
C LYS A 465 -1.21 -8.00 -0.95
N LEU A 466 -2.05 -7.02 -0.61
CA LEU A 466 -1.99 -6.35 0.71
C LEU A 466 -3.21 -6.61 1.60
N TYR A 467 -4.35 -7.00 1.04
CA TYR A 467 -5.62 -6.91 1.76
C TYR A 467 -6.07 -8.24 2.33
N LYS A 468 -6.59 -8.18 3.56
CA LYS A 468 -7.25 -9.29 4.24
C LYS A 468 -8.74 -9.04 4.29
N LEU A 469 -9.53 -10.10 4.43
CA LEU A 469 -10.99 -9.97 4.55
C LEU A 469 -11.39 -9.01 5.68
N GLU A 470 -10.71 -9.10 6.82
CA GLU A 470 -10.94 -8.30 8.04
C GLU A 470 -10.42 -6.87 7.98
N ASP A 471 -9.96 -6.38 6.82
CA ASP A 471 -9.61 -4.97 6.64
C ASP A 471 -10.89 -4.10 6.64
N SER A 472 -11.57 -4.03 7.79
CA SER A 472 -12.81 -3.27 8.02
C SER A 472 -12.61 -2.03 8.88
N ASP A 473 -11.52 -1.95 9.67
CA ASP A 473 -11.36 -0.89 10.68
C ASP A 473 -10.18 0.03 10.38
N TYR A 474 -10.53 1.29 10.11
CA TYR A 474 -9.77 2.40 10.66
C TYR A 474 -10.21 2.48 12.12
N ASN A 475 -9.45 1.87 13.04
CA ASN A 475 -9.51 2.29 14.43
C ASN A 475 -8.96 3.72 14.47
N ASP A 476 -9.85 4.69 14.30
CA ASP A 476 -9.73 6.02 14.88
C ASP A 476 -9.78 5.85 16.41
N SER A 477 -8.66 5.39 16.96
CA SER A 477 -8.30 5.53 18.37
C SER A 477 -6.81 5.25 18.51
N LEU A 478 -6.00 6.27 18.21
CA LEU A 478 -4.81 6.75 18.91
C LEU A 478 -3.84 7.42 17.94
#